data_AF-A0A832ME84-F1
#
_entry.id   AF-A0A832ME84-F1
#
_cell.length_a   1.000
_cell.length_b   1.000
_cell.length_c   1.000
_cell.angle_alpha   90.00
_cell.angle_beta   90.00
_cell.angle_gamma   90.00
#
_symmetry.space_group_name_H-M   'P 1'
#
loop_
_entity.id
_entity.type
_entity.pdbx_description
1 polymer ?
#
loop_
_entity_poly.entity_id
_entity_poly.type
_entity_poly.pdbx_seq_one_letter_code
_entity_poly.pdbx_strand_id
1 'polypeptide(L)'
;MIAESKYMGCVVRHSLKPQPCDPADGDRDAFVKYSKLRPDFGLENVFECPLLMLGPAASFRTKTPLPFLGGTIPMEELLGRDIAYDLRAQGHQAVQFAFGLAVPFPFTYG
;
A
#
# COMPACT_ATOMS: atom_id res chain seq x y z
N MET A 1 -1.78 10.75 40.19
CA MET A 1 -1.01 10.55 38.94
C MET A 1 -1.82 9.65 38.04
N ILE A 2 -2.48 10.22 37.03
CA ILE A 2 -3.15 9.43 36.00
C ILE A 2 -2.03 8.96 35.08
N ALA A 3 -1.80 7.65 34.99
CA ALA A 3 -0.90 7.10 34.00
C ALA A 3 -1.49 7.45 32.63
N GLU A 4 -0.88 8.40 31.93
CA GLU A 4 -1.19 8.62 30.52
C GLU A 4 -0.97 7.30 29.80
N SER A 5 -2.05 6.65 29.42
CA SER A 5 -1.98 5.49 28.54
C SER A 5 -1.52 6.01 27.18
N LYS A 6 -0.20 6.06 27.01
CA LYS A 6 0.45 6.44 25.76
C LYS A 6 0.09 5.36 24.75
N TYR A 7 -0.95 5.59 23.94
CA TYR A 7 -1.19 4.74 22.80
C TYR A 7 0.04 4.86 21.90
N MET A 8 0.75 3.75 21.75
CA MET A 8 1.66 3.65 20.62
C MET A 8 0.81 3.67 19.35
N GLY A 9 1.34 4.27 18.31
CA GLY A 9 0.81 4.14 16.96
C GLY A 9 1.97 3.88 16.02
N CYS A 10 1.72 4.03 14.74
CA CYS A 10 2.78 4.05 13.75
C CYS A 10 2.58 5.18 12.75
N VAL A 11 3.68 5.56 12.11
CA VAL A 11 3.67 6.37 10.89
C VAL A 11 4.33 5.56 9.79
N VAL A 12 3.80 5.63 8.58
CA VAL A 12 4.29 4.85 7.44
C VAL A 12 5.16 5.72 6.54
N ARG A 13 6.35 5.22 6.19
CA ARG A 13 7.38 5.99 5.47
C ARG A 13 7.17 6.06 3.96
N HIS A 14 6.37 5.16 3.38
CA HIS A 14 6.15 5.03 1.95
C HIS A 14 4.65 5.00 1.66
N SER A 15 4.29 5.28 0.41
CA SER A 15 2.92 5.03 -0.01
C SER A 15 2.62 3.53 0.02
N LEU A 16 1.38 3.19 0.36
CA LEU A 16 0.91 1.81 0.47
C LEU A 16 -0.51 1.66 -0.06
N LYS A 17 -0.88 0.46 -0.48
CA LYS A 17 -2.28 0.08 -0.70
C LYS A 17 -2.77 -0.61 0.57
N PRO A 18 -3.74 -0.03 1.30
CA PRO A 18 -4.18 -0.59 2.57
C PRO A 18 -4.85 -1.94 2.36
N GLN A 19 -4.61 -2.86 3.27
CA GLN A 19 -5.21 -4.19 3.33
C GLN A 19 -6.37 -4.20 4.34
N PRO A 20 -7.31 -5.15 4.23
CA PRO A 20 -8.42 -5.26 5.17
C PRO A 20 -8.02 -5.44 6.64
N CYS A 21 -6.82 -5.96 6.89
CA CYS A 21 -6.28 -6.15 8.24
C CYS A 21 -5.45 -4.95 8.75
N ASP A 22 -5.19 -3.93 7.93
CA ASP A 22 -4.47 -2.76 8.36
C ASP A 22 -5.32 -1.89 9.30
N PRO A 23 -4.70 -1.15 10.23
CA PRO A 23 -5.41 -0.16 11.04
C PRO A 23 -6.12 0.90 10.18
N ALA A 24 -7.29 1.33 10.63
CA ALA A 24 -8.10 2.33 9.91
C ALA A 24 -8.14 3.71 10.59
N ASP A 25 -7.86 3.78 11.89
CA ASP A 25 -7.92 5.01 12.70
C ASP A 25 -6.58 5.74 12.71
N GLY A 26 -6.60 7.04 12.40
CA GLY A 26 -5.43 7.91 12.32
C GLY A 26 -5.48 8.88 11.13
N ASP A 27 -4.44 9.70 11.00
CA ASP A 27 -4.36 10.76 9.98
C ASP A 27 -3.73 10.22 8.70
N ARG A 28 -4.41 10.37 7.57
CA ARG A 28 -3.97 9.85 6.28
C ARG A 28 -4.47 10.71 5.12
N ASP A 29 -3.57 10.91 4.16
CA ASP A 29 -3.92 11.44 2.84
C ASP A 29 -3.97 10.28 1.84
N ALA A 30 -4.97 10.30 0.97
CA ALA A 30 -5.12 9.31 -0.10
C ALA A 30 -4.88 9.95 -1.47
N PHE A 31 -4.32 9.19 -2.40
CA PHE A 31 -4.10 9.62 -3.77
C PHE A 31 -4.28 8.45 -4.75
N VAL A 32 -4.50 8.78 -6.02
CA VAL A 32 -4.58 7.78 -7.09
C VAL A 32 -3.22 7.68 -7.78
N LYS A 33 -2.63 6.48 -7.77
CA LYS A 33 -1.42 6.18 -8.53
C LYS A 33 -1.79 5.73 -9.94
N TYR A 34 -1.12 6.29 -10.92
CA TYR A 34 -1.13 5.85 -12.32
C TYR A 34 0.28 5.39 -12.68
N SER A 35 0.40 4.23 -13.31
CA SER A 35 1.69 3.68 -13.75
C SER A 35 1.58 3.06 -15.13
N LYS A 36 2.72 2.99 -15.81
CA LYS A 36 2.88 2.31 -17.09
C LYS A 36 3.91 1.21 -16.91
N LEU A 37 3.61 0.00 -17.39
CA LEU A 37 4.61 -1.06 -17.44
C LEU A 37 5.69 -0.69 -18.44
N ARG A 38 6.94 -1.04 -18.11
CA ARG A 38 8.05 -0.88 -19.05
C ARG A 38 7.88 -1.83 -20.23
N PRO A 39 8.37 -1.47 -21.42
CA PRO A 39 8.30 -2.32 -22.62
C PRO A 39 9.03 -3.67 -22.48
N ASP A 40 9.84 -3.83 -21.43
CA ASP A 40 10.67 -5.01 -21.13
C ASP A 40 9.86 -6.33 -21.04
N PHE A 41 8.52 -6.27 -20.98
CA PHE A 41 7.61 -7.43 -20.98
C PHE A 41 7.08 -7.83 -22.36
N GLY A 42 7.63 -7.28 -23.45
CA GLY A 42 7.16 -7.56 -24.81
C GLY A 42 5.78 -6.96 -25.14
N LEU A 43 5.25 -6.11 -24.26
CA LEU A 43 4.00 -5.40 -24.45
C LEU A 43 4.25 -3.90 -24.60
N GLU A 44 3.76 -3.33 -25.68
CA GLU A 44 3.79 -1.89 -25.88
C GLU A 44 2.59 -1.20 -25.20
N ASN A 45 2.85 -0.07 -24.57
CA ASN A 45 1.80 0.84 -24.07
C ASN A 45 0.80 0.26 -23.05
N VAL A 46 1.26 -0.65 -22.18
CA VAL A 46 0.43 -1.17 -21.09
C VAL A 46 0.40 -0.21 -19.90
N PHE A 47 -0.80 0.24 -19.53
CA PHE A 47 -1.05 1.01 -18.33
C PHE A 47 -1.62 0.11 -17.23
N GLU A 48 -1.16 0.33 -16.01
CA GLU A 48 -1.75 -0.29 -14.83
C GLU A 48 -3.11 0.32 -14.53
N CYS A 49 -4.01 -0.48 -13.97
CA CYS A 49 -5.27 -0.01 -13.41
C CYS A 49 -4.99 1.09 -12.35
N PRO A 50 -5.78 2.17 -12.29
CA PRO A 50 -5.59 3.19 -11.26
C PRO A 50 -5.72 2.61 -9.85
N LEU A 51 -4.75 2.90 -8.98
CA LEU A 51 -4.70 2.37 -7.62
C LEU A 51 -4.92 3.48 -6.60
N LEU A 52 -5.93 3.34 -5.75
CA LEU A 52 -6.06 4.17 -4.55
C LEU A 52 -5.02 3.76 -3.52
N MET A 53 -4.15 4.69 -3.15
CA MET A 53 -3.05 4.51 -2.21
C MET A 53 -3.14 5.52 -1.08
N LEU A 54 -2.55 5.17 0.07
CA LEU A 54 -2.27 6.13 1.13
C LEU A 54 -0.88 6.73 0.92
N GLY A 55 -0.76 8.02 1.19
CA GLY A 55 0.47 8.80 1.07
C GLY A 55 1.53 8.41 2.10
N PRO A 56 2.80 8.79 1.87
CA PRO A 56 3.80 8.75 2.92
C PRO A 56 3.35 9.63 4.11
N ALA A 57 3.83 9.28 5.30
CA ALA A 57 3.44 9.89 6.57
C ALA A 57 1.99 9.61 7.03
N ALA A 58 1.25 8.73 6.34
CA ALA A 58 0.01 8.17 6.90
C ALA A 58 0.31 7.57 8.29
N SER A 59 -0.50 7.93 9.27
CA SER A 59 -0.30 7.58 10.67
C SER A 59 -1.53 6.84 11.19
N PHE A 60 -1.30 5.88 12.09
CA PHE A 60 -2.33 5.01 12.58
C PHE A 60 -2.22 4.78 14.08
N ARG A 61 -3.36 4.82 14.76
CA ARG A 61 -3.48 4.45 16.18
C ARG A 61 -3.58 2.93 16.28
N THR A 62 -2.64 2.30 16.99
CA THR A 62 -2.63 0.83 17.14
C THR A 62 -1.91 0.38 18.41
N LYS A 63 -2.51 -0.53 19.17
CA LYS A 63 -1.89 -1.07 20.40
C LYS A 63 -0.58 -1.82 20.12
N THR A 64 -0.44 -2.38 18.93
CA THR A 64 0.74 -3.17 18.54
C THR A 64 1.07 -2.84 17.09
N PRO A 65 2.03 -1.93 16.84
CA PRO A 65 2.40 -1.58 15.48
C PRO A 65 3.02 -2.79 14.78
N LEU A 66 2.45 -3.17 13.64
CA LEU A 66 3.06 -4.12 12.72
C LEU A 66 4.29 -3.45 12.07
N PRO A 67 5.34 -4.20 11.71
CA PRO A 67 6.53 -3.63 11.06
C PRO A 67 6.23 -3.09 9.66
N PHE A 68 5.20 -3.62 9.00
CA PHE A 68 4.76 -3.19 7.67
C PHE A 68 3.23 -3.13 7.63
N LEU A 69 2.71 -2.15 6.90
CA LEU A 69 1.30 -2.06 6.52
C LEU A 69 1.17 -2.13 5.00
N GLY A 70 -0.01 -2.51 4.51
CA GLY A 70 -0.28 -2.73 3.11
C GLY A 70 0.12 -4.13 2.65
N GLY A 71 0.26 -4.31 1.34
CA GLY A 71 0.53 -5.64 0.79
C GLY A 71 0.95 -5.65 -0.67
N THR A 72 0.97 -6.86 -1.24
CA THR A 72 1.19 -7.05 -2.67
C THR A 72 -0.11 -6.90 -3.44
N ILE A 73 -0.01 -6.29 -4.61
CA ILE A 73 -1.10 -6.19 -5.57
C ILE A 73 -0.86 -7.25 -6.64
N PRO A 74 -1.75 -8.24 -6.79
CA PRO A 74 -1.60 -9.28 -7.80
C PRO A 74 -1.83 -8.70 -9.21
N MET A 75 -1.33 -9.42 -10.23
CA MET A 75 -1.40 -9.02 -11.63
C MET A 75 -2.84 -8.69 -12.09
N GLU A 76 -3.82 -9.44 -11.59
CA GLU A 76 -5.25 -9.30 -11.91
C GLU A 76 -5.86 -7.99 -11.40
N GLU A 77 -5.31 -7.44 -10.33
CA GLU A 77 -5.73 -6.14 -9.80
C GLU A 77 -4.91 -5.01 -10.43
N LEU A 78 -3.69 -5.32 -10.88
CA LEU A 78 -2.76 -4.36 -11.46
C LEU A 78 -3.10 -4.05 -12.93
N LEU A 79 -3.58 -5.03 -13.69
CA LEU A 79 -3.72 -4.93 -15.15
C LEU A 79 -5.14 -5.26 -15.61
N GLY A 80 -5.49 -4.78 -16.80
CA GLY A 80 -6.70 -5.22 -17.49
C GLY A 80 -6.67 -6.74 -17.72
N ARG A 81 -7.84 -7.39 -17.66
CA ARG A 81 -7.98 -8.85 -17.74
C ARG A 81 -7.23 -9.47 -18.93
N ASP A 82 -7.38 -8.88 -20.11
CA ASP A 82 -6.80 -9.42 -21.35
C ASP A 82 -5.26 -9.35 -21.30
N ILE A 83 -4.72 -8.22 -20.82
CA ILE A 83 -3.28 -8.05 -20.64
C ILE A 83 -2.72 -9.01 -19.59
N ALA A 84 -3.41 -9.18 -18.46
CA ALA A 84 -3.01 -10.13 -17.43
C ALA A 84 -3.00 -11.57 -17.96
N TYR A 85 -3.97 -11.92 -18.82
CA TYR A 85 -4.03 -13.21 -19.48
C TYR A 85 -2.86 -13.41 -20.46
N ASP A 86 -2.58 -12.42 -21.31
CA ASP A 86 -1.50 -12.49 -22.30
C ASP A 86 -0.12 -12.62 -21.63
N LEU A 87 0.13 -11.85 -20.56
CA LEU A 87 1.37 -11.97 -19.78
C LEU A 87 1.50 -13.35 -19.13
N ARG A 88 0.40 -13.86 -18.56
CA ARG A 88 0.38 -15.20 -17.97
C ARG A 88 0.68 -16.29 -19.01
N ALA A 89 0.10 -16.18 -20.21
CA ALA A 89 0.33 -17.13 -21.29
C ALA A 89 1.80 -17.17 -21.73
N GLN A 90 2.52 -16.04 -21.57
CA GLN A 90 3.96 -15.93 -21.82
C GLN A 90 4.82 -16.37 -20.62
N GLY A 91 4.21 -16.83 -19.53
CA GLY A 91 4.92 -17.24 -18.32
C GLY A 91 5.36 -16.08 -17.41
N HIS A 92 4.86 -14.86 -17.65
CA HIS A 92 5.13 -13.72 -16.80
C HIS A 92 4.10 -13.59 -15.67
N GLN A 93 4.57 -13.12 -14.51
CA GLN A 93 3.73 -12.78 -13.37
C GLN A 93 4.17 -11.44 -12.79
N ALA A 94 3.37 -10.40 -13.02
CA ALA A 94 3.62 -9.08 -12.44
C ALA A 94 3.05 -9.02 -11.02
N VAL A 95 3.83 -8.47 -10.09
CA VAL A 95 3.39 -8.17 -8.73
C VAL A 95 3.90 -6.79 -8.36
N GLN A 96 3.01 -5.93 -7.84
CA GLN A 96 3.43 -4.66 -7.27
C GLN A 96 3.50 -4.78 -5.74
N PHE A 97 4.68 -4.47 -5.19
CA PHE A 97 4.84 -4.26 -3.76
C PHE A 97 4.27 -2.88 -3.39
N ALA A 98 3.18 -2.87 -2.64
CA ALA A 98 2.50 -1.66 -2.16
C ALA A 98 2.39 -1.68 -0.64
N PHE A 99 3.46 -2.09 0.04
CA PHE A 99 3.57 -2.04 1.50
C PHE A 99 4.48 -0.89 1.93
N GLY A 100 4.24 -0.35 3.11
CA GLY A 100 5.03 0.70 3.70
C GLY A 100 5.61 0.29 5.05
N LEU A 101 6.87 0.67 5.29
CA LEU A 101 7.53 0.51 6.58
C LEU A 101 6.82 1.35 7.64
N ALA A 102 6.26 0.69 8.64
CA ALA A 102 5.59 1.31 9.77
C ALA A 102 6.59 1.47 10.92
N VAL A 103 6.83 2.72 11.32
CA VAL A 103 7.73 3.04 12.44
C VAL A 103 6.90 3.51 13.64
N PRO A 104 7.27 3.11 14.87
CA PRO A 104 6.53 3.54 16.06
C PRO A 104 6.41 5.06 16.14
N PHE A 105 5.20 5.53 16.41
CA PHE A 105 4.88 6.95 16.51
C PHE A 105 3.99 7.18 17.74
N PRO A 106 4.37 8.07 18.68
CA PRO A 106 3.55 8.34 19.85
C PRO A 106 2.35 9.21 19.46
N PHE A 107 1.14 8.78 19.83
CA PHE A 107 -0.05 9.64 19.79
C PHE A 107 -0.29 10.23 21.17
N THR A 108 -0.32 11.55 21.27
CA THR A 108 -0.86 12.28 22.42
C THR A 108 -2.31 12.65 22.12
N TYR A 109 -3.23 12.28 23.01
CA TYR A 109 -4.56 12.88 22.99
C TYR A 109 -4.47 14.32 23.48
N GLY A 110 -5.09 15.24 22.74
CA GLY A 110 -5.55 16.53 23.28
C GLY A 110 -6.95 16.37 23.85
#